data_AF-A0A1M4MHD1-F1
#
_entry.id   AF-A0A1M4MHD1-F1
#
_cell.length_a   1.000
_cell.length_b   1.000
_cell.length_c   1.000
_cell.angle_alpha   90.00
_cell.angle_beta   90.00
_cell.angle_gamma   90.00
#
_symmetry.space_group_name_H-M   'P 1'
#
loop_
_entity.id
_entity.type
_entity.pdbx_description
1 polymer ?
#
loop_
_entity_poly.entity_id
_entity_poly.type
_entity_poly.pdbx_seq_one_letter_code
_entity_poly.pdbx_strand_id
1 'polypeptide(L)'
;MTSREKNDDAVSPVVGVMLMLVVTIIIAAIVSGFAGGLASGTSKPVQATIKADYSQNNGMTITHTGGDTINTLQTKIIVAPTADFGGYEHLRWEVSTANVNVAKDGGGRPWFDPKKSSGELARTFQPGEMAVVRDLAQVQPAMSGEPGETDVNNVDYGFQNKNARGQRFILSIVDDTGRTIAQTEVLIRP
;
A
#
# COMPACT_ATOMS: atom_id res chain seq x y z
N MET A 1 -24.94 74.94 13.61
CA MET A 1 -24.53 73.67 12.97
C MET A 1 -23.03 73.73 12.75
N THR A 2 -22.26 73.02 13.57
CA THR A 2 -20.79 72.92 13.44
C THR A 2 -20.47 71.84 12.41
N SER A 3 -19.85 72.26 11.30
CA SER A 3 -19.38 71.36 10.24
C SER A 3 -18.24 70.52 10.79
N ARG A 4 -18.37 69.18 10.73
CA ARG A 4 -17.26 68.27 11.04
C ARG A 4 -16.40 68.17 9.78
N GLU A 5 -15.26 68.85 9.76
CA GLU A 5 -14.20 68.53 8.81
C GLU A 5 -13.72 67.10 9.11
N LYS A 6 -13.91 66.20 8.15
CA LYS A 6 -13.23 64.91 8.15
C LYS A 6 -11.79 65.19 7.74
N ASN A 7 -10.86 65.04 8.67
CA ASN A 7 -9.44 64.98 8.36
C ASN A 7 -9.22 63.73 7.50
N ASP A 8 -9.21 63.90 6.18
CA ASP A 8 -8.56 62.95 5.29
C ASP A 8 -7.06 63.10 5.57
N ASP A 9 -6.53 62.25 6.46
CA ASP A 9 -5.09 62.18 6.73
C ASP A 9 -4.39 61.83 5.42
N ALA A 10 -3.91 62.87 4.74
CA ALA A 10 -3.13 62.77 3.52
C ALA A 10 -1.83 62.04 3.85
N VAL A 11 -1.80 60.74 3.57
CA VAL A 11 -0.61 59.92 3.73
C VAL A 11 0.46 60.50 2.80
N SER A 12 1.62 60.82 3.33
CA SER A 12 2.74 61.33 2.51
C SER A 12 3.05 60.33 1.39
N PRO A 13 3.23 60.78 0.13
CA PRO A 13 3.49 59.89 -1.01
C PRO A 13 4.61 58.87 -0.75
N VAL A 14 5.62 59.26 0.03
CA VAL A 14 6.75 58.40 0.39
C VAL A 14 6.34 57.32 1.41
N VAL A 15 5.53 57.68 2.39
CA VAL A 15 5.10 56.77 3.46
C VAL A 15 4.11 55.73 2.92
N GLY A 16 3.23 56.12 1.99
CA GLY A 16 2.32 55.19 1.31
C GLY A 16 3.08 54.12 0.51
N VAL A 17 4.11 54.52 -0.24
CA VAL A 17 4.93 53.59 -1.02
C VAL A 17 5.75 52.68 -0.11
N MET A 18 6.38 53.22 0.94
CA MET A 18 7.15 52.42 1.89
C MET A 18 6.27 51.37 2.58
N LEU A 19 5.04 51.72 2.97
CA LEU A 19 4.07 50.78 3.56
C LEU A 19 3.65 49.69 2.57
N MET A 20 3.38 50.05 1.31
CA MET A 20 2.99 49.09 0.27
C MET A 20 4.12 48.07 0.01
N LEU A 21 5.38 48.52 -0.05
CA LEU A 21 6.53 47.65 -0.25
C LEU A 21 6.72 46.68 0.92
N VAL A 22 6.61 47.15 2.16
CA VAL A 22 6.78 46.28 3.33
C VAL A 22 5.71 45.19 3.36
N VAL A 23 4.45 45.55 3.17
CA VAL A 23 3.33 44.57 3.20
C VAL A 23 3.48 43.54 2.07
N THR A 24 3.82 43.98 0.87
CA THR A 24 4.03 43.05 -0.26
C THR A 24 5.21 42.12 -0.06
N ILE A 25 6.33 42.62 0.52
CA ILE A 25 7.50 41.79 0.85
C ILE A 25 7.15 40.75 1.91
N ILE A 26 6.39 41.13 2.95
CA ILE A 26 5.95 40.20 4.00
C ILE A 26 5.05 39.10 3.41
N ILE A 27 4.05 39.48 2.61
CA ILE A 27 3.15 38.51 1.96
C ILE A 27 3.94 37.59 1.03
N ALA A 28 4.85 38.13 0.22
CA ALA A 28 5.68 37.33 -0.67
C ALA A 28 6.56 36.32 0.10
N ALA A 29 7.16 36.73 1.21
CA ALA A 29 7.97 35.85 2.07
C ALA A 29 7.13 34.73 2.70
N ILE A 30 5.92 35.05 3.17
CA ILE A 30 4.99 34.07 3.75
C ILE A 30 4.53 33.07 2.68
N VAL A 31 4.09 33.56 1.51
CA VAL A 31 3.65 32.70 0.40
C VAL A 31 4.80 31.82 -0.12
N SER A 32 6.02 32.37 -0.18
CA SER A 32 7.23 31.62 -0.53
C SER A 32 7.56 30.54 0.51
N GLY A 33 7.45 30.86 1.81
CA GLY A 33 7.62 29.90 2.90
C GLY A 33 6.59 28.77 2.86
N PHE A 34 5.33 29.08 2.54
CA PHE A 34 4.29 28.07 2.32
C PHE A 34 4.56 27.21 1.08
N ALA A 35 4.99 27.82 -0.04
CA ALA A 35 5.33 27.08 -1.25
C ALA A 35 6.54 26.15 -1.05
N GLY A 36 7.57 26.60 -0.33
CA GLY A 36 8.74 25.81 0.01
C GLY A 36 8.45 24.70 1.05
N GLY A 37 7.61 24.99 2.04
CA GLY A 37 7.16 24.00 3.03
C GLY A 37 6.30 22.89 2.42
N LEU A 38 5.43 23.23 1.46
CA LEU A 38 4.56 22.27 0.77
C LEU A 38 5.32 21.34 -0.19
N ALA A 39 6.47 21.78 -0.71
CA ALA A 39 7.32 20.97 -1.59
C ALA A 39 8.13 19.88 -0.85
N SER A 40 8.23 19.95 0.48
CA SER A 40 9.14 19.12 1.27
C SER A 40 8.61 17.73 1.68
N GLY A 41 7.35 17.39 1.34
CA GLY A 41 6.68 16.23 1.94
C GLY A 41 6.31 15.06 1.02
N THR A 42 6.38 15.21 -0.31
CA THR A 42 5.88 14.15 -1.20
C THR A 42 7.02 13.25 -1.65
N SER A 43 7.43 12.32 -0.78
CA SER A 43 8.14 11.12 -1.22
C SER A 43 7.35 10.52 -2.40
N LYS A 44 8.00 10.40 -3.56
CA LYS A 44 7.35 9.81 -4.74
C LYS A 44 6.87 8.41 -4.33
N PRO A 45 5.57 8.10 -4.45
CA PRO A 45 5.11 6.77 -4.10
C PRO A 45 5.76 5.74 -4.99
N VAL A 46 6.30 4.69 -4.37
CA VAL A 46 6.74 3.48 -5.06
C VAL A 46 5.53 2.93 -5.81
N GLN A 47 5.64 2.78 -7.13
CA GLN A 47 4.59 2.20 -7.95
C GLN A 47 5.14 0.98 -8.68
N ALA A 48 4.55 -0.17 -8.38
CA ALA A 48 4.94 -1.45 -8.98
C ALA A 48 3.71 -2.16 -9.56
N THR A 49 3.94 -2.92 -10.62
CA THR A 49 2.95 -3.80 -11.22
C THR A 49 3.31 -5.23 -10.89
N ILE A 50 2.34 -5.95 -10.35
CA ILE A 50 2.46 -7.36 -9.98
C ILE A 50 1.36 -8.16 -10.65
N LYS A 51 1.65 -9.44 -10.87
CA LYS A 51 0.67 -10.46 -11.22
C LYS A 51 0.77 -11.56 -10.18
N ALA A 52 -0.36 -12.11 -9.74
CA ALA A 52 -0.33 -13.24 -8.84
C ALA A 52 -1.17 -14.40 -9.39
N ASP A 53 -0.69 -15.60 -9.12
CA ASP A 53 -1.26 -16.87 -9.52
C ASP A 53 -1.42 -17.73 -8.27
N TYR A 54 -2.65 -18.17 -7.99
CA TYR A 54 -2.96 -19.01 -6.84
C TYR A 54 -3.60 -20.33 -7.29
N SER A 55 -3.12 -21.44 -6.73
CA SER A 55 -3.70 -22.77 -6.87
C SER A 55 -3.75 -23.46 -5.52
N GLN A 56 -4.87 -24.14 -5.26
CA GLN A 56 -5.07 -24.92 -4.03
C GLN A 56 -4.12 -26.11 -3.90
N ASN A 57 -3.40 -26.52 -4.96
CA ASN A 57 -2.40 -27.59 -4.88
C ASN A 57 -0.96 -27.06 -4.87
N ASN A 58 -0.72 -25.89 -5.48
CA ASN A 58 0.63 -25.40 -5.77
C ASN A 58 1.03 -24.15 -4.98
N GLY A 59 0.11 -23.56 -4.22
CA GLY A 59 0.36 -22.35 -3.44
C GLY A 59 0.11 -21.07 -4.23
N MET A 60 0.73 -19.99 -3.79
CA MET A 60 0.65 -18.66 -4.39
C MET A 60 1.99 -18.24 -4.98
N THR A 61 1.99 -17.74 -6.21
CA THR A 61 3.16 -17.15 -6.85
C THR A 61 2.85 -15.72 -7.25
N ILE A 62 3.63 -14.77 -6.76
CA ILE A 62 3.54 -13.35 -7.08
C ILE A 62 4.72 -13.00 -7.99
N THR A 63 4.45 -12.52 -9.19
CA THR A 63 5.45 -12.10 -10.17
C THR A 63 5.49 -10.58 -10.24
N HIS A 64 6.68 -10.00 -10.15
CA HIS A 64 6.88 -8.57 -10.39
C HIS A 64 6.98 -8.32 -11.89
N THR A 65 6.00 -7.66 -12.49
CA THR A 65 5.95 -7.48 -13.95
C THR A 65 6.58 -6.16 -14.42
N GLY A 66 6.63 -5.14 -13.57
CA GLY A 66 7.28 -3.88 -13.89
C GLY A 66 7.14 -2.81 -12.81
N GLY A 67 7.75 -1.65 -13.02
CA GLY A 67 7.70 -0.51 -12.09
C GLY A 67 8.90 -0.44 -11.15
N ASP A 68 8.73 0.28 -10.05
CA ASP A 68 9.76 0.54 -9.05
C ASP A 68 10.11 -0.72 -8.25
N THR A 69 11.34 -0.79 -7.75
CA THR A 69 11.78 -1.88 -6.87
C THR A 69 11.12 -1.76 -5.50
N ILE A 70 10.56 -2.86 -5.01
CA ILE A 70 9.90 -2.92 -3.70
C ILE A 70 10.89 -3.37 -2.62
N ASN A 71 10.95 -2.68 -1.48
CA ASN A 71 11.70 -3.14 -0.32
C ASN A 71 10.87 -4.18 0.47
N THR A 72 11.36 -5.40 0.62
CA THR A 72 10.60 -6.49 1.26
C THR A 72 10.56 -6.38 2.78
N LEU A 73 11.45 -5.60 3.41
CA LEU A 73 11.51 -5.43 4.86
C LEU A 73 10.43 -4.49 5.41
N GLN A 74 10.06 -3.49 4.62
CA GLN A 74 9.08 -2.45 4.98
C GLN A 74 7.73 -2.67 4.28
N THR A 75 7.47 -3.88 3.80
CA THR A 75 6.24 -4.20 3.10
C THR A 75 5.58 -5.45 3.62
N LYS A 76 4.25 -5.42 3.56
CA LYS A 76 3.37 -6.52 3.95
C LYS A 76 2.56 -6.94 2.75
N ILE A 77 2.23 -8.23 2.70
CA ILE A 77 1.33 -8.80 1.70
C ILE A 77 0.00 -9.05 2.38
N ILE A 78 -1.07 -8.49 1.83
CA ILE A 78 -2.43 -8.63 2.33
C ILE A 78 -3.27 -9.32 1.26
N VAL A 79 -4.10 -10.26 1.69
CA VAL A 79 -5.12 -10.87 0.85
C VAL A 79 -6.52 -10.58 1.38
N ALA A 80 -7.47 -10.45 0.46
CA ALA A 80 -8.80 -9.95 0.71
C ALA A 80 -9.81 -10.66 -0.21
N PRO A 81 -10.94 -11.19 0.28
CA PRO A 81 -11.95 -11.78 -0.60
C PRO A 81 -12.69 -10.66 -1.36
N THR A 82 -13.21 -10.99 -2.54
CA THR A 82 -14.07 -10.08 -3.31
C THR A 82 -15.55 -10.35 -3.03
N ALA A 83 -16.43 -9.61 -3.72
CA ALA A 83 -17.88 -9.82 -3.76
C ALA A 83 -18.27 -11.28 -4.05
N ASP A 84 -17.43 -12.02 -4.79
CA ASP A 84 -17.64 -13.41 -5.16
C ASP A 84 -17.85 -14.33 -3.93
N PHE A 85 -17.40 -13.90 -2.75
CA PHE A 85 -17.53 -14.63 -1.49
C PHE A 85 -18.82 -14.31 -0.71
N GLY A 86 -19.71 -13.43 -1.18
CA GLY A 86 -21.03 -13.24 -0.56
C GLY A 86 -21.05 -12.32 0.69
N GLY A 87 -20.23 -11.26 0.69
CA GLY A 87 -20.29 -10.21 1.73
C GLY A 87 -19.11 -10.18 2.71
N TYR A 88 -18.12 -11.05 2.54
CA TYR A 88 -16.91 -11.07 3.36
C TYR A 88 -15.84 -10.05 2.93
N GLU A 89 -16.16 -9.10 2.06
CA GLU A 89 -15.23 -8.09 1.50
C GLU A 89 -14.50 -7.24 2.55
N HIS A 90 -14.94 -7.26 3.80
CA HIS A 90 -14.30 -6.56 4.91
C HIS A 90 -13.11 -7.33 5.50
N LEU A 91 -13.01 -8.65 5.25
CA LEU A 91 -11.95 -9.48 5.78
C LEU A 91 -10.63 -9.21 5.06
N ARG A 92 -9.54 -9.16 5.83
CA ARG A 92 -8.19 -8.94 5.37
C ARG A 92 -7.27 -9.86 6.16
N TRP A 93 -6.39 -10.58 5.48
CA TRP A 93 -5.39 -11.41 6.11
C TRP A 93 -3.99 -11.00 5.67
N GLU A 94 -3.09 -10.84 6.63
CA GLU A 94 -1.67 -10.64 6.37
C GLU A 94 -1.04 -12.01 6.07
N VAL A 95 -0.38 -12.11 4.92
CA VAL A 95 0.38 -13.30 4.53
C VAL A 95 1.69 -13.28 5.29
N SER A 96 2.04 -14.41 5.92
CA SER A 96 3.30 -14.51 6.67
C SER A 96 4.51 -14.40 5.74
N THR A 97 5.13 -13.22 5.73
CA THR A 97 6.28 -12.91 4.87
C THR A 97 7.54 -13.70 5.22
N ALA A 98 7.60 -14.32 6.41
CA ALA A 98 8.68 -15.20 6.80
C ALA A 98 8.76 -16.50 5.97
N ASN A 99 7.62 -16.93 5.42
CA ASN A 99 7.50 -18.16 4.61
C ASN A 99 7.38 -17.87 3.11
N VAL A 100 7.40 -16.59 2.72
CA VAL A 100 7.43 -16.16 1.32
C VAL A 100 8.88 -16.21 0.86
N ASN A 101 9.18 -16.93 -0.22
CA ASN A 101 10.51 -16.96 -0.80
C ASN A 101 10.52 -16.24 -2.15
N VAL A 102 11.30 -15.18 -2.27
CA VAL A 102 11.62 -14.55 -3.55
C VAL A 102 12.65 -15.43 -4.25
N ALA A 103 12.27 -15.98 -5.39
CA ALA A 103 13.13 -16.79 -6.23
C ALA A 103 13.43 -16.06 -7.54
N LYS A 104 14.69 -16.15 -7.95
CA LYS A 104 15.17 -15.87 -9.30
C LYS A 104 16.21 -16.94 -9.64
N ASP A 105 16.03 -17.64 -10.75
CA ASP A 105 17.03 -18.54 -11.32
C ASP A 105 17.66 -19.57 -10.34
N GLY A 106 16.83 -20.24 -9.52
CA GLY A 106 17.25 -21.38 -8.70
C GLY A 106 17.78 -21.06 -7.29
N GLY A 107 17.92 -19.78 -6.92
CA GLY A 107 18.18 -19.34 -5.55
C GLY A 107 16.93 -18.72 -4.92
N GLY A 108 16.48 -19.24 -3.77
CA GLY A 108 15.36 -18.68 -3.00
C GLY A 108 15.88 -17.84 -1.83
N ARG A 109 15.53 -16.55 -1.80
CA ARG A 109 15.74 -15.68 -0.63
C ARG A 109 14.41 -15.45 0.09
N PRO A 110 14.33 -15.58 1.42
CA PRO A 110 13.08 -15.26 2.11
C PRO A 110 12.77 -13.76 1.94
N TRP A 111 11.48 -13.45 1.78
CA TRP A 111 10.94 -12.09 1.69
C TRP A 111 11.26 -11.33 2.97
N PHE A 112 11.06 -11.98 4.11
CA PHE A 112 11.46 -11.49 5.42
C PHE A 112 12.21 -12.57 6.19
N ASP A 113 13.34 -12.22 6.81
CA ASP A 113 14.08 -13.12 7.70
C ASP A 113 14.24 -12.47 9.08
N PRO A 114 13.56 -12.98 10.12
CA PRO A 114 13.60 -12.38 11.45
C PRO A 114 14.99 -12.46 12.11
N LYS A 115 15.85 -13.39 11.68
CA LYS A 115 17.19 -13.58 12.26
C LYS A 115 18.28 -12.74 11.57
N LYS A 116 17.96 -12.16 10.42
CA LYS A 116 18.89 -11.39 9.58
C LYS A 116 18.43 -9.95 9.33
N SER A 117 17.58 -9.40 10.21
CA SER A 117 16.91 -8.10 10.01
C SER A 117 17.85 -6.90 9.87
N SER A 118 19.12 -7.02 10.26
CA SER A 118 20.10 -5.92 10.24
C SER A 118 21.38 -6.17 9.41
N GLY A 119 21.57 -7.36 8.81
CA GLY A 119 22.91 -7.83 8.44
C GLY A 119 23.24 -7.94 6.96
N GLU A 120 22.29 -8.20 6.06
CA GLU A 120 22.60 -8.52 4.66
C GLU A 120 21.65 -7.74 3.75
N LEU A 121 22.23 -6.79 3.00
CA LEU A 121 21.73 -6.16 1.77
C LEU A 121 20.20 -6.05 1.68
N ALA A 122 19.67 -4.82 1.75
CA ALA A 122 18.26 -4.49 1.56
C ALA A 122 17.57 -5.49 0.62
N ARG A 123 16.72 -6.35 1.18
CA ARG A 123 16.03 -7.38 0.41
C ARG A 123 15.00 -6.66 -0.44
N THR A 124 15.18 -6.77 -1.74
CA THR A 124 14.31 -6.13 -2.71
C THR A 124 13.46 -7.17 -3.42
N PHE A 125 12.34 -6.73 -3.97
CA PHE A 125 11.57 -7.47 -4.96
C PHE A 125 11.58 -6.63 -6.23
N GLN A 126 12.28 -7.13 -7.24
CA GLN A 126 12.56 -6.41 -8.49
C GLN A 126 11.72 -6.95 -9.65
N PRO A 127 11.48 -6.16 -10.70
CA PRO A 127 10.87 -6.64 -11.95
C PRO A 127 11.56 -7.91 -12.48
N GLY A 128 10.75 -8.91 -12.83
CA GLY A 128 11.19 -10.22 -13.30
C GLY A 128 11.40 -11.26 -12.19
N GLU A 129 11.33 -10.88 -10.92
CA GLU A 129 11.40 -11.82 -9.80
C GLU A 129 10.03 -12.41 -9.46
N MET A 130 10.04 -13.59 -8.83
CA MET A 130 8.84 -14.27 -8.36
C MET A 130 8.92 -14.54 -6.86
N ALA A 131 7.91 -14.15 -6.10
CA ALA A 131 7.75 -14.51 -4.70
C ALA A 131 6.77 -15.68 -4.57
N VAL A 132 7.20 -16.78 -3.98
CA VAL A 132 6.44 -18.03 -3.90
C VAL A 132 6.09 -18.31 -2.44
N VAL A 133 4.82 -18.63 -2.21
CA VAL A 133 4.25 -19.11 -0.95
C VAL A 133 3.72 -20.50 -1.19
N ARG A 134 4.43 -21.51 -0.69
CA ARG A 134 4.03 -22.92 -0.91
C ARG A 134 3.03 -23.43 0.13
N ASP A 135 3.07 -22.86 1.33
CA ASP A 135 2.15 -23.23 2.40
C ASP A 135 0.89 -22.35 2.32
N LEU A 136 -0.23 -22.98 1.96
CA LEU A 136 -1.52 -22.33 1.78
C LEU A 136 -2.06 -21.74 3.08
N ALA A 137 -1.73 -22.35 4.23
CA ALA A 137 -2.13 -21.85 5.55
C ALA A 137 -1.47 -20.50 5.89
N GLN A 138 -0.40 -20.13 5.17
CA GLN A 138 0.26 -18.82 5.31
C GLN A 138 -0.38 -17.74 4.45
N VAL A 139 -1.10 -18.12 3.37
CA VAL A 139 -1.83 -17.17 2.52
C VAL A 139 -3.07 -16.68 3.23
N GLN A 140 -3.78 -17.62 3.87
CA GLN A 140 -4.95 -17.33 4.68
C GLN A 140 -4.99 -18.35 5.82
N PRO A 141 -5.23 -17.93 7.07
CA PRO A 141 -5.44 -18.87 8.16
C PRO A 141 -6.66 -19.75 7.88
N ALA A 142 -6.60 -21.01 8.28
CA ALA A 142 -7.77 -21.88 8.24
C ALA A 142 -8.89 -21.27 9.08
N MET A 143 -10.00 -20.90 8.44
CA MET A 143 -11.20 -20.48 9.14
C MET A 143 -12.02 -21.72 9.49
N SER A 144 -12.30 -21.94 10.77
CA SER A 144 -13.21 -23.01 11.23
C SER A 144 -14.55 -22.40 11.67
N GLY A 145 -15.66 -22.69 10.98
CA GLY A 145 -17.03 -22.39 11.43
C GLY A 145 -18.04 -22.04 10.32
N GLU A 146 -19.31 -22.46 10.50
CA GLU A 146 -20.45 -22.30 9.56
C GLU A 146 -21.08 -20.88 9.56
N PRO A 147 -21.81 -20.53 8.48
CA PRO A 147 -23.26 -20.46 8.67
C PRO A 147 -24.03 -21.17 7.54
N GLY A 148 -24.65 -22.32 7.88
CA GLY A 148 -25.83 -22.82 7.16
C GLY A 148 -25.72 -24.15 6.43
N GLU A 149 -24.58 -24.84 6.38
CA GLU A 149 -24.51 -26.19 5.78
C GLU A 149 -23.71 -27.20 6.61
N THR A 150 -24.44 -28.24 7.01
CA THR A 150 -24.00 -29.48 7.66
C THR A 150 -23.21 -30.38 6.68
N ASP A 151 -22.05 -29.95 6.19
CA ASP A 151 -21.11 -30.87 5.53
C ASP A 151 -19.88 -31.09 6.39
N VAL A 152 -19.96 -32.13 7.21
CA VAL A 152 -18.90 -32.61 8.13
C VAL A 152 -17.60 -33.02 7.42
N ASN A 153 -17.54 -32.95 6.08
CA ASN A 153 -16.37 -33.29 5.27
C ASN A 153 -15.66 -32.06 4.68
N ASN A 154 -16.16 -30.84 4.86
CA ASN A 154 -15.56 -29.62 4.31
C ASN A 154 -15.03 -28.72 5.44
N VAL A 155 -13.90 -29.13 6.01
CA VAL A 155 -13.24 -28.44 7.14
C VAL A 155 -12.54 -27.13 6.76
N ASP A 156 -12.34 -26.86 5.47
CA ASP A 156 -11.61 -25.69 4.99
C ASP A 156 -12.56 -24.61 4.47
N TYR A 157 -12.68 -23.49 5.19
CA TYR A 157 -13.40 -22.30 4.74
C TYR A 157 -12.42 -21.23 4.23
N GLY A 158 -12.83 -20.44 3.23
CA GLY A 158 -11.98 -19.43 2.58
C GLY A 158 -11.39 -19.90 1.25
N PHE A 159 -10.20 -19.43 0.87
CA PHE A 159 -9.59 -19.67 -0.45
C PHE A 159 -9.18 -21.13 -0.68
N GLN A 160 -9.07 -21.93 0.39
CA GLN A 160 -8.76 -23.36 0.31
C GLN A 160 -10.01 -24.22 0.09
N ASN A 161 -11.22 -23.67 0.28
CA ASN A 161 -12.46 -24.41 0.06
C ASN A 161 -12.63 -24.78 -1.42
N LYS A 162 -13.09 -25.99 -1.72
CA LYS A 162 -13.40 -26.41 -3.11
C LYS A 162 -14.41 -25.49 -3.80
N ASN A 163 -15.34 -24.91 -3.05
CA ASN A 163 -16.37 -23.98 -3.55
C ASN A 163 -15.79 -22.61 -3.90
N ALA A 164 -14.60 -22.25 -3.40
CA ALA A 164 -13.91 -21.02 -3.76
C ALA A 164 -13.24 -21.08 -5.14
N ARG A 165 -13.18 -22.26 -5.77
CA ARG A 165 -12.62 -22.43 -7.12
C ARG A 165 -13.41 -21.60 -8.12
N GLY A 166 -12.71 -20.80 -8.91
CA GLY A 166 -13.31 -19.87 -9.86
C GLY A 166 -13.72 -18.52 -9.26
N GLN A 167 -13.66 -18.35 -7.94
CA GLN A 167 -13.82 -17.05 -7.29
C GLN A 167 -12.50 -16.29 -7.29
N ARG A 168 -12.58 -14.97 -7.13
CA ARG A 168 -11.41 -14.09 -7.09
C ARG A 168 -11.18 -13.49 -5.72
N PHE A 169 -9.92 -13.31 -5.38
CA PHE A 169 -9.51 -12.51 -4.23
C PHE A 169 -8.54 -11.42 -4.68
N ILE A 170 -8.41 -10.38 -3.87
CA ILE A 170 -7.47 -9.29 -4.09
C ILE A 170 -6.21 -9.60 -3.30
N LEU A 171 -5.06 -9.45 -3.96
CA LEU A 171 -3.75 -9.42 -3.33
C LEU A 171 -3.21 -7.99 -3.42
N SER A 172 -2.80 -7.46 -2.28
CA SER A 172 -2.23 -6.11 -2.16
C SER A 172 -0.89 -6.18 -1.44
N ILE A 173 0.12 -5.51 -2.00
CA ILE A 173 1.37 -5.21 -1.31
C ILE A 173 1.22 -3.81 -0.74
N VAL A 174 1.38 -3.69 0.58
CA VAL A 174 1.29 -2.43 1.30
C VAL A 174 2.62 -2.10 1.97
N ASP A 175 2.91 -0.82 2.15
CA ASP A 175 4.02 -0.38 2.99
C ASP A 175 3.70 -0.45 4.49
N ASP A 176 4.69 -0.14 5.32
CA ASP A 176 4.57 -0.04 6.78
C ASP A 176 3.57 1.02 7.25
N THR A 177 3.28 2.01 6.41
CA THR A 177 2.25 3.03 6.63
C THR A 177 0.83 2.58 6.24
N GLY A 178 0.70 1.40 5.63
CA GLY A 178 -0.56 0.83 5.16
C GLY A 178 -1.01 1.31 3.78
N ARG A 179 -0.16 2.04 3.05
CA ARG A 179 -0.44 2.47 1.68
C ARG A 179 -0.17 1.34 0.71
N THR A 180 -1.12 1.11 -0.19
CA THR A 180 -0.96 0.14 -1.28
C THR A 180 0.08 0.59 -2.29
N ILE A 181 1.11 -0.23 -2.49
CA ILE A 181 2.16 -0.08 -3.51
C ILE A 181 1.71 -0.74 -4.82
N ALA A 182 1.13 -1.94 -4.72
CA ALA A 182 0.69 -2.74 -5.85
C ALA A 182 -0.51 -3.60 -5.45
N GLN A 183 -1.44 -3.81 -6.38
CA GLN A 183 -2.62 -4.63 -6.16
C GLN A 183 -2.99 -5.40 -7.43
N THR A 184 -3.49 -6.62 -7.26
CA THR A 184 -3.96 -7.46 -8.35
C THR A 184 -5.11 -8.36 -7.91
N GLU A 185 -6.01 -8.69 -8.82
CA GLU A 185 -7.02 -9.73 -8.61
C GLU A 185 -6.45 -11.09 -9.00
N VAL A 186 -6.73 -12.09 -8.16
CA VAL A 186 -6.20 -13.44 -8.30
C VAL A 186 -7.37 -14.42 -8.36
N LEU A 187 -7.40 -15.19 -9.43
CA LEU A 187 -8.36 -16.28 -9.61
C LEU A 187 -7.91 -17.51 -8.83
N ILE A 188 -8.84 -18.10 -8.07
CA ILE A 188 -8.58 -19.35 -7.36
C ILE A 188 -8.69 -20.52 -8.33
N ARG A 189 -7.55 -21.16 -8.60
CA ARG A 189 -7.47 -22.38 -9.40
C ARG A 189 -7.42 -23.62 -8.51
N PRO A 190 -7.89 -24.77 -9.04
CA PRO A 190 -7.79 -26.04 -8.34
C PRO A 190 -6.35 -26.42 -7.99
#